data_AF-A0A800IQU4-F1
#
_entry.id   AF-A0A800IQU4-F1
#
_cell.length_a   1.000
_cell.length_b   1.000
_cell.length_c   1.000
_cell.angle_alpha   90.00
_cell.angle_beta   90.00
_cell.angle_gamma   90.00
#
_symmetry.space_group_name_H-M   'P 1'
#
loop_
_entity.id
_entity.type
_entity.pdbx_description
1 polymer ?
#
loop_
_entity_poly.entity_id
_entity_poly.type
_entity_poly.pdbx_seq_one_letter_code
_entity_poly.pdbx_strand_id
1 'polypeptide(L)'
;MAKNVQIALIVLIVFIGLYFLNKSSQSKHKSSTEAIFSNDPEDIFKFLIQNGEEAIELARVDTLWRISGNDTLEVKPRSMDNLFDKVLKVNRGTIISENPEKYGKYSVDDSTGTHLAVIDSKGETVGYYVFGRSKSDYSRSYIRVGNDPNVYLADQNVTYMLSTRETYWGEKPKVEIPPAPPIPTDTSAATN
;
A
#
# COMPACT_ATOMS: atom_id res chain seq x y z
N MET A 1 -54.22 -7.05 36.94
CA MET A 1 -53.76 -6.19 35.84
C MET A 1 -54.79 -6.23 34.71
N ALA A 2 -55.06 -5.12 34.04
CA ALA A 2 -55.92 -5.14 32.85
C ALA A 2 -55.26 -5.97 31.73
N LYS A 3 -56.03 -6.78 31.00
CA LYS A 3 -55.51 -7.63 29.90
C LYS A 3 -54.63 -6.85 28.91
N ASN A 4 -54.97 -5.58 28.68
CA ASN A 4 -54.23 -4.68 27.78
C ASN A 4 -52.82 -4.36 28.29
N VAL A 5 -52.64 -4.24 29.61
CA VAL A 5 -51.32 -4.02 30.25
C VAL A 5 -50.45 -5.26 30.11
N GLN A 6 -51.06 -6.44 30.20
CA GLN A 6 -50.36 -7.72 30.05
C GLN A 6 -49.90 -7.96 28.61
N ILE A 7 -50.73 -7.60 27.62
CA ILE A 7 -50.38 -7.64 26.20
C ILE A 7 -49.24 -6.64 25.91
N ALA A 8 -49.33 -5.41 26.43
CA ALA A 8 -48.28 -4.40 26.24
C ALA A 8 -46.92 -4.86 26.80
N LEU A 9 -46.90 -5.54 27.94
CA LEU A 9 -45.69 -6.12 28.55
C LEU A 9 -45.06 -7.21 27.67
N ILE A 10 -45.87 -8.09 27.09
CA ILE A 10 -45.38 -9.15 26.19
C ILE A 10 -44.76 -8.54 24.94
N VAL A 11 -45.43 -7.56 24.33
CA VAL A 11 -44.93 -6.84 23.15
C VAL A 11 -43.60 -6.13 23.45
N LEU A 12 -43.48 -5.53 24.64
CA LEU A 12 -42.24 -4.87 25.07
C LEU A 12 -41.07 -5.86 25.18
N ILE A 13 -41.30 -7.05 25.76
CA ILE A 13 -40.27 -8.10 25.87
C ILE A 13 -39.82 -8.57 24.48
N VAL A 14 -40.75 -8.73 23.54
CA VAL A 14 -40.44 -9.10 22.15
C VAL A 14 -39.57 -8.03 21.48
N PHE A 15 -39.90 -6.74 21.63
CA PHE A 15 -39.08 -5.66 21.09
C PHE A 15 -37.68 -5.59 21.72
N ILE A 16 -37.57 -5.83 23.02
CA ILE A 16 -36.27 -5.91 23.70
C ILE A 16 -35.45 -7.09 23.13
N GLY A 17 -36.06 -8.26 22.93
CA GLY A 17 -35.42 -9.42 22.31
C GLY A 17 -34.92 -9.12 20.89
N LEU A 18 -35.77 -8.51 20.05
CA LEU A 18 -35.39 -8.08 18.69
C LEU A 18 -34.27 -7.03 18.71
N TYR A 19 -34.28 -6.09 19.66
CA TYR A 19 -33.23 -5.09 19.83
C TYR A 19 -31.88 -5.75 20.16
N PHE A 20 -31.86 -6.71 21.10
CA PHE A 20 -30.63 -7.43 21.44
C PHE A 20 -30.10 -8.29 20.30
N LEU A 21 -30.98 -8.98 19.55
CA LEU A 21 -30.60 -9.72 18.35
C LEU A 21 -30.00 -8.80 17.28
N ASN A 22 -30.59 -7.62 17.06
CA ASN A 22 -30.07 -6.64 16.11
C ASN A 22 -28.71 -6.07 16.56
N LYS A 23 -28.59 -5.69 17.85
CA LYS A 23 -27.34 -5.15 18.43
C LYS A 23 -26.20 -6.16 18.38
N SER A 24 -26.48 -7.45 18.63
CA SER A 24 -25.49 -8.51 18.51
C SER A 24 -24.99 -8.66 17.07
N SER A 25 -25.88 -8.54 16.07
CA SER A 25 -25.50 -8.57 14.65
C SER A 25 -24.62 -7.37 14.27
N GLN A 26 -24.91 -6.18 14.79
CA GLN A 26 -24.15 -4.97 14.48
C GLN A 26 -22.78 -4.89 15.18
N SER A 27 -22.56 -5.62 16.27
CA SER A 27 -21.26 -5.66 16.96
C SER A 27 -20.11 -6.22 16.12
N LYS A 28 -20.42 -6.92 15.02
CA LYS A 28 -19.45 -7.38 14.02
C LYS A 28 -18.93 -6.26 13.11
N HIS A 29 -19.53 -5.06 13.15
CA HIS A 29 -19.12 -3.90 12.37
C HIS A 29 -18.42 -2.86 13.26
N LYS A 30 -17.39 -3.26 14.00
CA LYS A 30 -16.42 -2.28 14.50
C LYS A 30 -15.50 -1.92 13.34
N SER A 31 -15.61 -0.68 12.83
CA SER A 31 -14.56 -0.06 12.02
C SER A 31 -13.33 0.14 12.91
N SER A 32 -12.58 -0.94 13.13
CA SER A 32 -11.22 -0.87 13.63
C SER A 32 -10.34 -0.55 12.43
N THR A 33 -9.65 0.58 12.49
CA THR A 33 -8.63 0.93 11.52
C THR A 33 -7.32 0.30 12.03
N GLU A 34 -6.71 -0.56 11.22
CA GLU A 34 -5.47 -1.25 11.58
C GLU A 34 -4.38 -0.95 10.54
N ALA A 35 -3.17 -0.68 11.00
CA ALA A 35 -2.02 -0.54 10.11
C ALA A 35 -1.76 -1.87 9.38
N ILE A 36 -1.40 -1.80 8.10
CA ILE A 36 -1.12 -3.02 7.34
C ILE A 36 0.22 -3.63 7.73
N PHE A 37 1.18 -2.82 8.16
CA PHE A 37 2.53 -3.21 8.54
C PHE A 37 2.89 -2.65 9.92
N SER A 38 3.48 -3.47 10.78
CA SER A 38 3.81 -3.10 12.17
C SER A 38 5.20 -3.51 12.64
N ASN A 39 6.02 -4.08 11.75
CA ASN A 39 7.40 -4.45 12.06
C ASN A 39 8.32 -3.22 11.98
N ASP A 40 9.56 -3.37 12.46
CA ASP A 40 10.57 -2.31 12.37
C ASP A 40 10.96 -2.09 10.89
N PRO A 41 10.79 -0.87 10.35
CA PRO A 41 11.23 -0.54 8.99
C PRO A 41 12.73 -0.74 8.76
N GLU A 42 13.57 -0.65 9.81
CA GLU A 42 15.03 -0.84 9.68
C GLU A 42 15.41 -2.28 9.37
N ASP A 43 14.58 -3.25 9.75
CA ASP A 43 14.80 -4.67 9.49
C ASP A 43 14.45 -5.06 8.04
N ILE A 44 13.83 -4.17 7.27
CA ILE A 44 13.45 -4.43 5.89
C ILE A 44 14.68 -4.37 4.98
N PHE A 45 14.90 -5.46 4.25
CA PHE A 45 16.03 -5.60 3.32
C PHE A 45 15.60 -5.71 1.87
N LYS A 46 14.35 -6.12 1.61
CA LYS A 46 13.89 -6.32 0.24
C LYS A 46 12.39 -6.05 0.10
N PHE A 47 12.04 -5.45 -1.03
CA PHE A 47 10.67 -5.37 -1.52
C PHE A 47 10.57 -6.09 -2.86
N LEU A 48 9.56 -6.93 -3.00
CA LEU A 48 9.17 -7.52 -4.28
C LEU A 48 7.80 -6.98 -4.65
N ILE A 49 7.72 -6.33 -5.80
CA ILE A 49 6.47 -5.77 -6.33
C ILE A 49 6.16 -6.48 -7.64
N GLN A 50 4.96 -7.05 -7.75
CA GLN A 50 4.53 -7.79 -8.93
C GLN A 50 3.14 -7.35 -9.36
N ASN A 51 2.91 -7.26 -10.66
CA ASN A 51 1.60 -7.05 -11.26
C ASN A 51 1.51 -7.91 -12.54
N GLY A 52 0.71 -8.97 -12.49
CA GLY A 52 0.67 -9.97 -13.56
C GLY A 52 2.04 -10.62 -13.77
N GLU A 53 2.56 -10.51 -15.00
CA GLU A 53 3.86 -11.06 -15.40
C GLU A 53 5.04 -10.10 -15.12
N GLU A 54 4.76 -8.83 -14.85
CA GLU A 54 5.79 -7.85 -14.55
C GLU A 54 6.15 -7.89 -13.06
N ALA A 55 7.44 -7.86 -12.75
CA ALA A 55 7.92 -7.78 -11.39
C ALA A 55 9.16 -6.89 -11.30
N ILE A 56 9.35 -6.27 -10.14
CA ILE A 56 10.56 -5.57 -9.77
C ILE A 56 10.95 -5.94 -8.34
N GLU A 57 12.25 -6.07 -8.13
CA GLU A 57 12.82 -6.27 -6.80
C GLU A 57 13.68 -5.05 -6.45
N LEU A 58 13.46 -4.53 -5.25
CA LEU A 58 14.31 -3.52 -4.62
C LEU A 58 15.02 -4.19 -3.46
N ALA A 59 16.34 -4.11 -3.41
CA ALA A 59 17.14 -4.73 -2.37
C ALA A 59 18.08 -3.70 -1.73
N ARG A 60 18.19 -3.76 -0.40
CA ARG A 60 19.15 -2.99 0.37
C ARG A 60 20.51 -3.70 0.30
N VAL A 61 21.51 -3.01 -0.21
CA VAL A 61 22.91 -3.42 -0.23
C VAL A 61 23.68 -2.40 0.60
N ASP A 62 24.21 -2.86 1.74
CA ASP A 62 24.76 -2.00 2.80
C ASP A 62 23.74 -0.96 3.29
N THR A 63 23.95 0.31 2.94
CA THR A 63 23.09 1.43 3.31
C THR A 63 22.22 1.92 2.16
N LEU A 64 22.39 1.37 0.96
CA LEU A 64 21.77 1.88 -0.27
C LEU A 64 20.75 0.90 -0.83
N TRP A 65 19.63 1.44 -1.31
CA TRP A 65 18.65 0.68 -2.08
C TRP A 65 19.08 0.57 -3.55
N ARG A 66 18.94 -0.63 -4.11
CA ARG A 66 19.26 -0.96 -5.50
C ARG A 66 18.06 -1.63 -6.17
N ILE A 67 17.98 -1.51 -7.49
CA ILE A 67 17.03 -2.25 -8.32
C ILE A 67 17.72 -3.52 -8.76
N SER A 68 17.23 -4.69 -8.35
CA SER A 68 17.87 -5.96 -8.72
C SER A 68 17.80 -6.15 -10.23
N GLY A 69 18.94 -6.48 -10.85
CA GLY A 69 19.05 -6.64 -12.30
C GLY A 69 19.27 -5.33 -13.08
N ASN A 70 19.33 -4.17 -12.41
CA ASN A 70 19.66 -2.90 -13.06
C ASN A 70 20.75 -2.13 -12.29
N ASP A 71 21.97 -2.18 -12.83
CA ASP A 71 23.14 -1.52 -12.25
C ASP A 71 23.35 -0.08 -12.77
N THR A 72 22.48 0.39 -13.68
CA THR A 72 22.64 1.68 -14.36
C THR A 72 21.85 2.81 -13.73
N LEU A 73 20.83 2.48 -12.92
CA LEU A 73 19.94 3.44 -12.30
C LEU A 73 20.24 3.58 -10.80
N GLU A 74 20.19 4.82 -10.32
CA GLU A 74 20.21 5.13 -8.90
C GLU A 74 18.78 5.28 -8.38
N VAL A 75 18.47 4.61 -7.27
CA VAL A 75 17.13 4.70 -6.66
C VAL A 75 16.86 6.13 -6.20
N LYS A 76 15.74 6.67 -6.65
CA LYS A 76 15.25 8.00 -6.26
C LYS A 76 14.78 7.96 -4.81
N PRO A 77 15.31 8.82 -3.92
CA PRO A 77 14.88 8.90 -2.53
C PRO A 77 13.36 9.06 -2.41
N ARG A 78 12.76 9.96 -3.21
CA ARG A 78 11.31 10.22 -3.20
C ARG A 78 10.46 8.98 -3.45
N SER A 79 10.88 8.06 -4.33
CA SER A 79 10.13 6.83 -4.59
C SER A 79 10.19 5.90 -3.39
N MET A 80 11.35 5.83 -2.74
CA MET A 80 11.54 5.06 -1.51
C MET A 80 10.79 5.66 -0.32
N ASP A 81 10.83 6.98 -0.15
CA ASP A 81 10.06 7.70 0.87
C ASP A 81 8.56 7.42 0.73
N ASN A 82 8.02 7.42 -0.50
CA ASN A 82 6.61 7.07 -0.71
C ASN A 82 6.30 5.63 -0.29
N LEU A 83 7.21 4.68 -0.52
CA LEU A 83 7.02 3.29 -0.11
C LEU A 83 6.96 3.18 1.42
N PHE A 84 7.94 3.75 2.13
CA PHE A 84 8.01 3.69 3.58
C PHE A 84 6.96 4.55 4.29
N ASP A 85 6.75 5.79 3.85
CA ASP A 85 5.90 6.75 4.54
C ASP A 85 4.44 6.74 4.11
N LYS A 86 4.13 6.14 2.97
CA LYS A 86 2.74 6.08 2.49
C LYS A 86 2.27 4.65 2.34
N VAL A 87 2.98 3.79 1.62
CA VAL A 87 2.51 2.42 1.38
C VAL A 87 2.49 1.61 2.67
N LEU A 88 3.62 1.52 3.39
CA LEU A 88 3.68 0.72 4.62
C LEU A 88 2.81 1.29 5.75
N LYS A 89 2.50 2.59 5.70
CA LYS A 89 1.65 3.30 6.68
C LYS A 89 0.16 3.32 6.31
N VAL A 90 -0.25 2.63 5.25
CA VAL A 90 -1.68 2.45 4.93
C VAL A 90 -2.38 1.77 6.10
N ASN A 91 -3.61 2.21 6.37
CA ASN A 91 -4.49 1.48 7.27
C ASN A 91 -5.61 0.77 6.51
N ARG A 92 -5.87 -0.48 6.89
CA ARG A 92 -7.07 -1.22 6.49
C ARG A 92 -8.20 -0.93 7.48
N GLY A 93 -9.42 -0.80 6.98
CA GLY A 93 -10.59 -0.56 7.81
C GLY A 93 -11.71 -1.55 7.51
N THR A 94 -12.71 -1.07 6.75
CA THR A 94 -13.94 -1.82 6.48
C THR A 94 -13.67 -3.07 5.63
N ILE A 95 -14.18 -4.22 6.07
CA ILE A 95 -14.26 -5.43 5.25
C ILE A 95 -15.32 -5.24 4.16
N ILE A 96 -14.91 -5.35 2.91
CA ILE A 96 -15.74 -5.19 1.72
C ILE A 96 -16.24 -6.55 1.20
N SER A 97 -15.48 -7.61 1.43
CA SER A 97 -15.85 -8.98 1.07
C SER A 97 -15.08 -9.97 1.91
N GLU A 98 -15.73 -11.05 2.32
CA GLU A 98 -15.10 -12.21 2.97
C GLU A 98 -15.01 -13.41 2.01
N ASN A 99 -15.49 -13.27 0.76
CA ASN A 99 -15.53 -14.33 -0.25
C ASN A 99 -14.35 -14.20 -1.25
N PRO A 100 -13.41 -15.16 -1.29
CA PRO A 100 -12.31 -15.20 -2.26
C PRO A 100 -12.73 -15.22 -3.73
N GLU A 101 -13.89 -15.78 -4.07
CA GLU A 101 -14.40 -15.79 -5.45
C GLU A 101 -14.64 -14.38 -6.01
N LYS A 102 -14.72 -13.37 -5.13
CA LYS A 102 -14.90 -11.97 -5.52
C LYS A 102 -13.59 -11.20 -5.70
N TYR A 103 -12.42 -11.82 -5.56
CA TYR A 103 -11.14 -11.11 -5.69
C TYR A 103 -11.00 -10.36 -7.01
N GLY A 104 -11.40 -10.95 -8.14
CA GLY A 104 -11.36 -10.24 -9.42
C GLY A 104 -12.35 -9.09 -9.57
N LYS A 105 -13.43 -9.08 -8.78
CA LYS A 105 -14.33 -7.91 -8.73
C LYS A 105 -13.61 -6.69 -8.12
N TYR A 106 -12.72 -6.92 -7.16
CA TYR A 106 -11.98 -5.90 -6.43
C TYR A 106 -10.54 -5.73 -6.93
N SER A 107 -10.15 -6.45 -7.98
CA SER A 107 -8.79 -6.45 -8.53
C SER A 107 -7.71 -6.77 -7.49
N VAL A 108 -7.98 -7.77 -6.64
CA VAL A 108 -7.05 -8.28 -5.60
C VAL A 108 -6.75 -9.78 -5.81
N ASP A 109 -7.00 -10.27 -7.02
CA ASP A 109 -6.57 -11.60 -7.48
C ASP A 109 -5.12 -11.56 -8.00
N ASP A 110 -4.56 -12.73 -8.27
CA ASP A 110 -3.15 -12.88 -8.65
C ASP A 110 -2.82 -12.31 -10.04
N SER A 111 -3.83 -12.04 -10.87
CA SER A 111 -3.65 -11.57 -12.25
C SER A 111 -3.79 -10.05 -12.41
N THR A 112 -4.62 -9.42 -11.57
CA THR A 112 -4.96 -7.98 -11.67
C THR A 112 -4.51 -7.17 -10.46
N GLY A 113 -4.20 -7.85 -9.35
CA GLY A 113 -3.68 -7.22 -8.15
C GLY A 113 -2.24 -6.75 -8.31
N THR A 114 -1.87 -5.73 -7.54
CA THR A 114 -0.46 -5.38 -7.32
C THR A 114 0.00 -6.01 -6.03
N HIS A 115 0.87 -7.01 -6.14
CA HIS A 115 1.41 -7.79 -5.05
C HIS A 115 2.65 -7.09 -4.50
N LEU A 116 2.70 -6.95 -3.18
CA LEU A 116 3.84 -6.41 -2.45
C LEU A 116 4.25 -7.43 -1.40
N ALA A 117 5.47 -7.95 -1.51
CA ALA A 117 6.12 -8.68 -0.44
C ALA A 117 7.20 -7.81 0.22
N VAL A 118 7.20 -7.79 1.54
CA VAL A 118 8.19 -7.11 2.40
C VAL A 118 9.01 -8.19 3.07
N ILE A 119 10.32 -8.16 2.86
CA ILE A 119 11.24 -9.22 3.25
C ILE A 119 12.32 -8.62 4.17
N ASP A 120 12.57 -9.29 5.29
CA ASP A 120 13.52 -8.85 6.30
C ASP A 120 14.97 -9.24 5.98
N SER A 121 15.89 -8.84 6.85
CA SER A 121 17.32 -9.17 6.78
C SER A 121 17.64 -10.67 6.82
N LYS A 122 16.72 -11.51 7.29
CA LYS A 122 16.85 -12.97 7.34
C LYS A 122 16.32 -13.64 6.07
N GLY A 123 15.70 -12.88 5.18
CA GLY A 123 15.04 -13.39 3.98
C GLY A 123 13.63 -13.91 4.24
N GLU A 124 13.04 -13.61 5.40
CA GLU A 124 11.67 -14.00 5.74
C GLU A 124 10.67 -12.95 5.24
N THR A 125 9.55 -13.39 4.65
CA THR A 125 8.46 -12.49 4.26
C THR A 125 7.69 -12.05 5.50
N VAL A 126 7.97 -10.83 5.96
CA VAL A 126 7.33 -10.21 7.13
C VAL A 126 6.04 -9.46 6.81
N GLY A 127 5.77 -9.23 5.52
CA GLY A 127 4.52 -8.65 5.05
C GLY A 127 4.20 -9.09 3.62
N TYR A 128 2.93 -9.42 3.37
CA TYR A 128 2.44 -9.72 2.03
C TYR A 128 1.09 -9.07 1.81
N TYR A 129 0.96 -8.28 0.75
CA TYR A 129 -0.22 -7.47 0.48
C TYR A 129 -0.57 -7.52 -0.99
N VAL A 130 -1.87 -7.53 -1.28
CA VAL A 130 -2.37 -7.42 -2.66
C VAL A 130 -3.29 -6.21 -2.75
N PHE A 131 -2.88 -5.22 -3.52
CA PHE A 131 -3.61 -3.97 -3.70
C PHE A 131 -4.43 -3.99 -4.99
N GLY A 132 -5.69 -3.60 -4.87
CA GLY A 132 -6.64 -3.49 -5.97
C GLY A 132 -7.19 -2.08 -6.09
N ARG A 133 -7.45 -1.65 -7.33
CA ARG A 133 -8.01 -0.32 -7.59
C ARG A 133 -9.52 -0.33 -7.35
N SER A 134 -10.02 0.63 -6.59
CA SER A 134 -11.45 0.85 -6.46
C SER A 134 -12.04 1.45 -7.74
N LYS A 135 -13.14 0.87 -8.23
CA LYS A 135 -13.85 1.32 -9.44
C LYS A 135 -14.77 2.51 -9.19
N SER A 136 -15.24 2.68 -7.95
CA SER A 136 -16.21 3.73 -7.56
C SER A 136 -15.58 4.83 -6.71
N ASP A 137 -14.50 4.54 -6.01
CA ASP A 137 -13.83 5.48 -5.11
C ASP A 137 -12.33 5.48 -5.38
N TYR A 138 -11.89 6.29 -6.35
CA TYR A 138 -10.50 6.37 -6.77
C TYR A 138 -9.53 6.89 -5.71
N SER A 139 -10.06 7.49 -4.63
CA SER A 139 -9.25 8.01 -3.51
C SER A 139 -8.76 6.90 -2.58
N ARG A 140 -9.41 5.73 -2.61
CA ARG A 140 -9.09 4.57 -1.78
C ARG A 140 -8.80 3.34 -2.64
N SER A 141 -8.08 2.40 -2.04
CA SER A 141 -7.76 1.12 -2.67
C SER A 141 -8.36 -0.04 -1.87
N TYR A 142 -8.50 -1.19 -2.52
CA TYR A 142 -8.77 -2.44 -1.83
C TYR A 142 -7.46 -3.11 -1.47
N ILE A 143 -7.43 -3.85 -0.37
CA ILE A 143 -6.24 -4.58 0.06
C ILE A 143 -6.61 -5.95 0.63
N ARG A 144 -5.83 -6.96 0.26
CA ARG A 144 -5.77 -8.27 0.92
C ARG A 144 -4.45 -8.40 1.69
N VAL A 145 -4.48 -9.00 2.87
CA VAL A 145 -3.30 -9.13 3.73
C VAL A 145 -2.97 -10.60 3.97
N GLY A 146 -1.79 -11.03 3.52
CA GLY A 146 -1.33 -12.40 3.65
C GLY A 146 -2.33 -13.41 3.09
N ASN A 147 -2.66 -14.40 3.92
CA ASN A 147 -3.61 -15.46 3.62
C ASN A 147 -5.03 -15.17 4.16
N ASP A 148 -5.29 -13.96 4.67
CA ASP A 148 -6.62 -13.58 5.11
C ASP A 148 -7.58 -13.56 3.91
N PRO A 149 -8.71 -14.30 3.95
CA PRO A 149 -9.67 -14.32 2.86
C PRO A 149 -10.34 -12.96 2.62
N ASN A 150 -10.28 -12.05 3.59
CA ASN A 150 -10.98 -10.78 3.56
C ASN A 150 -10.34 -9.76 2.61
N VAL A 151 -11.21 -8.99 1.96
CA VAL A 151 -10.87 -7.80 1.20
C VAL A 151 -11.24 -6.60 2.03
N TYR A 152 -10.25 -5.76 2.34
CA TYR A 152 -10.43 -4.55 3.11
C TYR A 152 -10.43 -3.31 2.22
N LEU A 153 -11.08 -2.25 2.69
CA LEU A 153 -10.92 -0.91 2.16
C LEU A 153 -9.76 -0.22 2.90
N ALA A 154 -8.77 0.22 2.13
CA ALA A 154 -7.69 1.06 2.63
C ALA A 154 -8.16 2.51 2.81
N ASP A 155 -7.55 3.22 3.75
CA ASP A 155 -7.81 4.64 4.01
C ASP A 155 -7.32 5.57 2.89
N GLN A 156 -6.37 5.12 2.08
CA GLN A 156 -5.86 5.83 0.91
C GLN A 156 -5.58 4.90 -0.28
N ASN A 157 -5.41 5.49 -1.45
CA ASN A 157 -4.94 4.80 -2.65
C ASN A 157 -3.43 4.98 -2.80
N VAL A 158 -2.68 3.89 -2.73
CA VAL A 158 -1.22 3.86 -2.91
C VAL A 158 -0.78 3.03 -4.12
N THR A 159 -1.73 2.52 -4.91
CA THR A 159 -1.44 1.63 -6.06
C THR A 159 -0.48 2.25 -7.07
N TYR A 160 -0.55 3.57 -7.29
CA TYR A 160 0.36 4.29 -8.18
C TYR A 160 1.78 4.46 -7.65
N MET A 161 2.04 4.08 -6.39
CA MET A 161 3.37 4.06 -5.78
C MET A 161 4.04 2.68 -5.87
N LEU A 162 3.29 1.67 -6.31
CA LEU A 162 3.74 0.28 -6.43
C LEU A 162 3.95 -0.08 -7.91
N SER A 163 4.86 0.64 -8.56
CA SER A 163 5.17 0.38 -9.97
C SER A 163 6.13 -0.80 -10.13
N THR A 164 5.91 -1.60 -11.17
CA THR A 164 6.83 -2.65 -11.67
C THR A 164 7.93 -2.10 -12.58
N ARG A 165 7.92 -0.79 -12.90
CA ARG A 165 8.86 -0.19 -13.85
C ARG A 165 10.10 0.33 -13.14
N GLU A 166 11.28 -0.08 -13.61
CA GLU A 166 12.56 0.35 -13.05
C GLU A 166 12.73 1.88 -13.05
N THR A 167 12.26 2.57 -14.09
CA THR A 167 12.34 4.04 -14.21
C THR A 167 11.43 4.80 -13.24
N TYR A 168 10.45 4.14 -12.64
CA TYR A 168 9.68 4.70 -11.54
C TYR A 168 10.54 4.80 -10.26
N TRP A 169 11.39 3.80 -10.05
CA TRP A 169 12.25 3.70 -8.87
C TRP A 169 13.57 4.42 -9.05
N GLY A 170 14.17 4.29 -10.23
CA GLY A 170 15.52 4.79 -10.51
C GLY A 170 15.57 5.94 -11.50
N GLU A 171 16.65 6.68 -11.45
CA GLU A 171 17.05 7.65 -12.46
C GLU A 171 18.51 7.46 -12.86
N LYS A 172 18.88 7.95 -14.04
CA LYS A 172 20.27 7.92 -14.46
C LYS A 172 21.09 8.87 -13.59
N PRO A 173 22.29 8.47 -13.13
CA PRO A 173 23.19 9.36 -12.41
C PRO A 173 23.40 10.65 -13.21
N LYS A 174 23.39 11.79 -12.52
CA LYS A 174 23.67 13.07 -13.17
C LYS A 174 25.14 13.07 -13.60
N VAL A 175 25.39 13.20 -14.90
CA VAL A 175 26.74 13.42 -15.40
C VAL A 175 27.18 14.80 -14.93
N GLU A 176 28.20 14.86 -14.07
CA GLU A 176 28.86 16.13 -13.74
C GLU A 176 29.53 16.65 -15.02
N ILE A 177 28.91 17.63 -15.68
CA ILE A 177 29.54 18.31 -16.80
C ILE A 177 30.64 19.19 -16.20
N PRO A 178 31.93 18.97 -16.53
CA PRO A 178 33.00 19.79 -16.00
C PRO A 178 32.71 21.26 -16.35
N PRO A 179 33.05 22.21 -15.45
CA PRO A 179 32.83 23.63 -15.71
C PRO A 179 33.46 24.02 -17.04
N ALA A 180 32.72 24.75 -17.86
CA ALA A 180 33.19 25.20 -19.17
C ALA A 180 34.55 25.91 -19.00
N PRO A 181 35.53 25.64 -19.88
CA PRO A 181 36.82 26.31 -19.80
C PRO A 181 36.61 27.84 -19.84
N PRO A 182 37.41 28.61 -19.07
CA PRO A 182 37.27 30.06 -19.02
C PRO A 182 37.39 30.64 -20.43
N ILE A 183 36.41 31.48 -20.81
CA ILE A 183 36.42 32.19 -22.08
C ILE A 183 37.67 33.09 -22.09
N PRO A 184 38.57 32.99 -23.09
CA PRO A 184 39.74 33.87 -23.18
C PRO A 184 39.26 35.33 -23.21
N THR A 185 39.64 36.11 -22.20
CA THR A 185 39.42 37.55 -22.22
C THR A 185 40.51 38.15 -23.09
N ASP A 186 40.22 38.33 -24.37
CA ASP A 186 41.15 38.95 -25.31
C ASP A 186 41.34 40.42 -24.91
N THR A 187 42.37 40.67 -24.09
CA THR A 187 42.84 42.02 -23.77
C THR A 187 43.83 42.41 -24.86
N SER A 188 43.31 42.79 -26.02
CA SER A 188 44.11 43.56 -26.98
C SER A 188 44.08 45.03 -26.53
N ALA A 189 45.06 45.36 -25.70
CA ALA A 189 45.53 46.72 -25.54
C ALA A 189 46.16 47.15 -26.87
N ALA A 190 45.41 47.81 -27.74
CA ALA A 190 45.95 48.57 -28.85
C ALA A 190 46.18 50.01 -28.39
N THR A 191 47.37 50.28 -27.87
CA THR A 191 47.99 51.61 -27.92
C THR A 191 48.25 51.97 -29.38
N ASN A 192 47.67 53.09 -29.82
CA ASN A 192 48.34 54.12 -30.64
C ASN A 192 47.54 55.42 -30.61
#